data_AF-A0A2V9FPF5-F1
#
_entry.id   AF-A0A2V9FPF5-F1
#
_cell.length_a   1.000
_cell.length_b   1.000
_cell.length_c   1.000
_cell.angle_alpha   90.00
_cell.angle_beta   90.00
_cell.angle_gamma   90.00
#
_symmetry.space_group_name_H-M   'P 1'
#
loop_
_entity.id
_entity.type
_entity.pdbx_description
1 polymer ?
#
loop_
_entity_poly.entity_id
_entity_poly.type
_entity_poly.pdbx_seq_one_letter_code
_entity_poly.pdbx_strand_id
1 'polypeptide(L)'
;MFIAGLAMVIVAAMFGPVASAGCGEPFKGQPSPVVTWMSHQENSESNGRATIVGLWHLHYTASDGSPFLESFKTWHADGTEFENAFLPPIGGNVCFGVWKEVSHLNVKLHHVGLMFNPDGSIKATFTVDELDTVAADNKTYSGTFDFKVFDPSGNLLQEVKGTTAAMRITVD
;
A
#
# COMPACT_ATOMS: atom_id res chain seq x y z
N MET A 1 77.09 0.06 -16.09
CA MET A 1 76.58 0.75 -14.88
C MET A 1 75.65 1.85 -15.37
N PHE A 2 74.35 1.69 -15.07
CA PHE A 2 73.17 2.57 -15.27
C PHE A 2 72.86 3.14 -16.67
N ILE A 3 71.77 2.65 -17.26
CA ILE A 3 71.00 3.29 -18.33
C ILE A 3 69.70 3.83 -17.71
N ALA A 4 69.40 5.09 -18.01
CA ALA A 4 68.19 5.81 -17.63
C ALA A 4 66.99 5.39 -18.50
N GLY A 5 65.79 5.41 -17.93
CA GLY A 5 64.54 5.24 -18.66
C GLY A 5 63.33 5.39 -17.75
N LEU A 6 62.82 6.62 -17.61
CA LEU A 6 61.52 6.92 -17.03
C LEU A 6 60.43 6.30 -17.91
N ALA A 7 59.59 5.45 -17.33
CA ALA A 7 58.27 5.14 -17.88
C ALA A 7 57.25 5.14 -16.73
N MET A 8 56.52 6.25 -16.63
CA MET A 8 55.37 6.41 -15.76
C MET A 8 54.20 5.64 -16.40
N VAL A 9 53.85 4.48 -15.87
CA VAL A 9 52.63 3.76 -16.26
C VAL A 9 51.57 4.01 -15.20
N ILE A 10 50.69 4.97 -15.48
CA ILE A 10 49.43 5.16 -14.76
C ILE A 10 48.47 4.07 -15.25
N VAL A 11 48.30 2.99 -14.49
CA VAL A 11 47.13 2.11 -14.67
C VAL A 11 46.03 2.63 -13.77
N ALA A 12 45.07 3.33 -14.38
CA ALA A 12 43.87 3.79 -13.71
C ALA A 12 43.10 2.58 -13.16
N ALA A 13 42.83 2.60 -11.86
CA ALA A 13 41.97 1.64 -11.19
C ALA A 13 40.54 1.78 -11.71
N MET A 14 40.10 0.88 -12.59
CA MET A 14 38.69 0.75 -12.96
C MET A 14 37.97 -0.06 -11.89
N PHE A 15 37.62 0.59 -10.78
CA PHE A 15 36.50 0.15 -9.95
C PHE A 15 35.23 0.57 -10.68
N GLY A 16 34.69 -0.31 -11.52
CA GLY A 16 33.34 -0.13 -12.06
C GLY A 16 32.33 -0.22 -10.92
N PRO A 17 31.24 0.58 -10.93
CA PRO A 17 30.14 0.34 -10.02
C PRO A 17 29.58 -1.05 -10.31
N VAL A 18 29.57 -1.91 -9.29
CA VAL A 18 28.75 -3.12 -9.29
C VAL A 18 27.30 -2.67 -9.47
N ALA A 19 26.73 -2.97 -10.65
CA ALA A 19 25.30 -2.85 -10.86
C ALA A 19 24.62 -3.83 -9.90
N SER A 20 24.05 -3.32 -8.82
CA SER A 20 23.18 -4.11 -7.95
C SER A 20 21.86 -4.31 -8.68
N ALA A 21 21.71 -5.44 -9.36
CA ALA A 21 20.42 -5.90 -9.85
C ALA A 21 19.60 -6.32 -8.62
N GLY A 22 18.75 -5.41 -8.14
CA GLY A 22 17.76 -5.66 -7.09
C GLY A 22 16.64 -6.57 -7.60
N CYS A 23 16.97 -7.80 -7.96
CA CYS A 23 16.00 -8.84 -8.23
C CYS A 23 15.45 -9.34 -6.89
N GLY A 24 14.24 -8.92 -6.54
CA GLY A 24 13.39 -9.66 -5.60
C GLY A 24 13.73 -9.55 -4.12
N GLU A 25 14.33 -8.45 -3.65
CA GLU A 25 14.18 -8.15 -2.23
C GLU A 25 12.72 -7.71 -1.98
N PRO A 26 12.00 -8.31 -1.01
CA PRO A 26 10.79 -7.67 -0.51
C PRO A 26 11.21 -6.26 -0.13
N PHE A 27 10.45 -5.26 -0.55
CA PHE A 27 10.65 -3.92 -0.02
C PHE A 27 10.59 -4.05 1.51
N LYS A 28 11.75 -4.10 2.16
CA LYS A 28 11.97 -3.56 3.49
C LYS A 28 11.88 -2.04 3.30
N GLY A 29 10.71 -1.60 2.82
CA GLY A 29 10.38 -0.21 2.63
C GLY A 29 10.61 0.42 3.98
N GLN A 30 11.21 1.60 3.98
CA GLN A 30 11.17 2.45 5.16
C GLN A 30 9.73 2.41 5.67
N PRO A 31 9.51 2.19 6.99
CA PRO A 31 8.17 2.14 7.53
C PRO A 31 7.43 3.38 7.01
N SER A 32 6.22 3.17 6.48
CA SER A 32 5.35 4.27 6.07
C SER A 32 5.42 5.33 7.16
N PRO A 33 5.72 6.59 6.83
CA PRO A 33 5.83 7.62 7.84
C PRO A 33 4.49 7.70 8.56
N VAL A 34 4.47 7.25 9.82
CA VAL A 34 3.26 7.27 10.65
C VAL A 34 2.81 8.72 10.74
N VAL A 35 1.63 9.00 10.19
CA VAL A 35 1.10 10.35 10.10
C VAL A 35 0.51 10.75 11.46
N THR A 36 1.37 11.17 12.40
CA THR A 36 1.00 11.42 13.80
C THR A 36 0.10 12.64 14.03
N TRP A 37 -0.06 13.54 13.06
CA TRP A 37 -0.98 14.67 13.21
C TRP A 37 -2.46 14.27 13.08
N MET A 38 -2.74 13.04 12.65
CA MET A 38 -4.10 12.53 12.48
C MET A 38 -4.66 11.80 13.70
N SER A 39 -3.86 11.50 14.72
CA SER A 39 -4.36 10.90 15.98
C SER A 39 -5.19 11.87 16.84
N HIS A 40 -5.40 13.10 16.36
CA HIS A 40 -6.04 14.21 17.08
C HIS A 40 -7.37 14.68 16.47
N GLN A 41 -8.07 13.86 15.68
CA GLN A 41 -9.46 14.22 15.34
C GLN A 41 -10.37 14.01 16.54
N GLU A 42 -10.89 15.13 17.06
CA GLU A 42 -11.85 15.13 18.15
C GLU A 42 -13.12 14.38 17.75
N ASN A 43 -13.80 13.83 18.76
CA ASN A 43 -15.06 13.10 18.62
C ASN A 43 -16.16 14.01 18.07
N SER A 44 -16.24 14.17 16.75
CA SER A 44 -17.46 14.68 16.13
C SER A 44 -18.58 13.67 16.38
N GLU A 45 -19.71 14.16 16.91
CA GLU A 45 -20.89 13.32 17.12
C GLU A 45 -21.46 12.93 15.76
N SER A 46 -21.21 11.68 15.35
CA SER A 46 -21.90 11.04 14.24
C SER A 46 -23.39 10.88 14.59
N ASN A 47 -24.20 11.90 14.33
CA ASN A 47 -25.66 11.84 14.44
C ASN A 47 -26.34 10.98 13.34
N GLY A 48 -25.55 10.36 12.46
CA GLY A 48 -26.00 9.48 11.39
C GLY A 48 -25.93 7.99 11.76
N ARG A 49 -26.68 7.16 11.01
CA ARG A 49 -26.58 5.70 11.08
C ARG A 49 -25.16 5.26 10.73
N ALA A 50 -24.59 4.32 11.50
CA ALA A 50 -23.28 3.76 11.22
C ALA A 50 -23.20 3.17 9.80
N THR A 51 -22.13 3.49 9.09
CA THR A 51 -21.94 3.14 7.67
C THR A 51 -20.46 3.14 7.29
N ILE A 52 -20.06 2.34 6.32
CA ILE A 52 -18.68 2.37 5.80
C ILE A 52 -18.40 3.64 4.99
N VAL A 53 -19.45 4.27 4.44
CA VAL A 53 -19.32 5.44 3.55
C VAL A 53 -18.57 6.57 4.25
N GLY A 54 -17.62 7.17 3.54
CA GLY A 54 -16.80 8.28 4.02
C GLY A 54 -15.30 8.06 3.79
N LEU A 55 -14.50 8.97 4.34
CA LEU A 55 -13.05 8.98 4.25
C LEU A 55 -12.44 8.39 5.53
N TRP A 56 -11.39 7.59 5.37
CA TRP A 56 -10.75 6.84 6.44
C TRP A 56 -9.24 6.83 6.30
N HIS A 57 -8.57 6.81 7.44
CA HIS A 57 -7.16 6.44 7.57
C HIS A 57 -7.08 4.97 7.93
N LEU A 58 -6.34 4.20 7.13
CA LEU A 58 -6.34 2.75 7.20
C LEU A 58 -4.92 2.21 7.41
N HIS A 59 -4.81 1.24 8.31
CA HIS A 59 -3.62 0.41 8.49
C HIS A 59 -3.92 -1.03 8.12
N TYR A 60 -3.01 -1.62 7.34
CA TYR A 60 -2.97 -3.05 7.06
C TYR A 60 -1.85 -3.69 7.87
N THR A 61 -2.16 -4.79 8.54
CA THR A 61 -1.18 -5.61 9.26
C THR A 61 -1.19 -7.01 8.67
N ALA A 62 -0.04 -7.48 8.19
CA ALA A 62 0.07 -8.84 7.65
C ALA A 62 -0.14 -9.88 8.75
N SER A 63 -0.47 -11.12 8.38
CA SER A 63 -0.74 -12.22 9.32
C SER A 63 0.42 -12.54 10.28
N ASP A 64 1.65 -12.15 9.94
CA ASP A 64 2.83 -12.28 10.81
C ASP A 64 2.96 -11.13 11.84
N GLY A 65 2.02 -10.19 11.84
CA GLY A 65 1.98 -9.02 12.71
C GLY A 65 2.81 -7.83 12.20
N SER A 66 3.47 -7.95 11.06
CA SER A 66 4.23 -6.84 10.48
C SER A 66 3.30 -5.79 9.85
N PRO A 67 3.63 -4.48 9.95
CA PRO A 67 2.94 -3.45 9.17
C PRO A 67 3.07 -3.75 7.68
N PHE A 68 1.95 -3.79 6.97
CA PHE A 68 1.91 -4.06 5.54
C PHE A 68 1.77 -2.77 4.73
N LEU A 69 0.72 -1.99 5.01
CA LEU A 69 0.40 -0.75 4.30
C LEU A 69 -0.28 0.25 5.23
N GLU A 70 -0.22 1.52 4.83
CA GLU A 70 -0.97 2.62 5.41
C GLU A 70 -1.56 3.44 4.26
N SER A 71 -2.78 3.93 4.40
CA SER A 71 -3.49 4.58 3.29
C SER A 71 -4.60 5.53 3.72
N PHE A 72 -5.05 6.33 2.75
CA PHE A 72 -6.36 6.96 2.79
C PHE A 72 -7.34 6.21 1.89
N LYS A 73 -8.47 5.81 2.45
CA LYS A 73 -9.52 5.07 1.76
C LYS A 73 -10.84 5.81 1.83
N THR A 74 -11.51 5.96 0.68
CA THR A 74 -12.83 6.58 0.57
C THR A 74 -13.83 5.58 0.03
N TRP A 75 -14.90 5.38 0.78
CA TRP A 75 -16.04 4.56 0.36
C TRP A 75 -17.17 5.49 -0.06
N HIS A 76 -17.64 5.36 -1.28
CA HIS A 76 -18.73 6.16 -1.82
C HIS A 76 -20.07 5.43 -1.66
N ALA A 77 -21.15 6.20 -1.46
CA ALA A 77 -22.49 5.65 -1.26
C ALA A 77 -23.07 4.92 -2.49
N ASP A 78 -22.47 5.12 -3.67
CA ASP A 78 -22.85 4.44 -4.91
C ASP A 78 -22.26 3.03 -5.06
N GLY A 79 -21.52 2.55 -4.05
CA GLY A 79 -20.89 1.23 -4.06
C GLY A 79 -19.48 1.23 -4.68
N THR A 80 -18.91 2.39 -4.99
CA THR A 80 -17.51 2.51 -5.41
C THR A 80 -16.58 2.82 -4.24
N GLU A 81 -15.30 2.51 -4.41
CA GLU A 81 -14.25 2.75 -3.44
C GLU A 81 -13.00 3.30 -4.15
N PHE A 82 -12.24 4.13 -3.44
CA PHE A 82 -10.97 4.67 -3.89
C PHE A 82 -9.96 4.70 -2.75
N GLU A 83 -8.73 4.27 -3.02
CA GLU A 83 -7.65 4.30 -2.04
C GLU A 83 -6.37 4.88 -2.63
N ASN A 84 -5.69 5.66 -1.80
CA ASN A 84 -4.31 6.06 -2.01
C ASN A 84 -3.44 5.52 -0.87
N ALA A 85 -2.71 4.46 -1.14
CA ALA A 85 -1.69 3.91 -0.26
C ALA A 85 -0.44 4.80 -0.22
N PHE A 86 0.26 4.80 0.93
CA PHE A 86 1.48 5.59 1.15
C PHE A 86 2.69 4.90 0.53
N LEU A 87 2.61 4.64 -0.76
CA LEU A 87 3.63 4.02 -1.59
C LEU A 87 3.99 4.91 -2.78
N PRO A 88 5.15 4.71 -3.40
CA PRO A 88 5.40 5.22 -4.73
C PRO A 88 4.59 4.44 -5.79
N PRO A 89 4.33 4.99 -6.99
CA PRO A 89 3.60 4.28 -8.06
C PRO A 89 4.18 2.92 -8.45
N ILE A 90 5.50 2.72 -8.33
CA ILE A 90 6.15 1.41 -8.54
C ILE A 90 5.62 0.31 -7.61
N GLY A 91 5.17 0.68 -6.41
CA GLY A 91 4.55 -0.21 -5.44
C GLY A 91 3.03 -0.32 -5.56
N GLY A 92 2.40 0.46 -6.45
CA GLY A 92 0.95 0.50 -6.60
C GLY A 92 0.27 1.33 -5.53
N ASN A 93 0.34 2.65 -5.66
CA ASN A 93 -0.16 3.58 -4.65
C ASN A 93 -1.62 3.97 -4.81
N VAL A 94 -2.22 3.75 -5.98
CA VAL A 94 -3.63 4.10 -6.27
C VAL A 94 -4.38 2.87 -6.73
N CYS A 95 -5.57 2.68 -6.18
CA CYS A 95 -6.44 1.57 -6.53
C CYS A 95 -7.93 1.95 -6.39
N PHE A 96 -8.77 1.22 -7.12
CA PHE A 96 -10.20 1.46 -7.23
C PHE A 96 -10.97 0.19 -6.93
N GLY A 97 -12.07 0.31 -6.22
CA GLY A 97 -12.84 -0.84 -5.79
C GLY A 97 -14.34 -0.69 -5.97
N VAL A 98 -15.02 -1.82 -5.79
CA VAL A 98 -16.47 -1.90 -5.65
C VAL A 98 -16.81 -2.67 -4.39
N TRP A 99 -17.84 -2.20 -3.68
CA TRP A 99 -18.22 -2.77 -2.41
C TRP A 99 -19.73 -2.95 -2.28
N LYS A 100 -20.11 -3.79 -1.32
CA LYS A 100 -21.50 -3.91 -0.88
C LYS A 100 -21.59 -4.33 0.58
N GLU A 101 -22.67 -3.93 1.24
CA GLU A 101 -23.07 -4.50 2.52
C GLU A 101 -23.51 -5.96 2.34
N VAL A 102 -22.99 -6.87 3.17
CA VAL A 102 -23.33 -8.30 3.16
C VAL A 102 -24.18 -8.70 4.36
N SER A 103 -24.10 -7.93 5.45
CA SER A 103 -25.01 -7.96 6.60
C SER A 103 -24.86 -6.64 7.36
N HIS A 104 -25.67 -6.41 8.39
CA HIS A 104 -25.65 -5.14 9.12
C HIS A 104 -24.22 -4.76 9.55
N LEU A 105 -23.74 -3.60 9.05
CA LEU A 105 -22.39 -3.04 9.29
C LEU A 105 -21.21 -3.88 8.77
N ASN A 106 -21.47 -4.96 8.04
CA ASN A 106 -20.43 -5.79 7.44
C ASN A 106 -20.42 -5.56 5.93
N VAL A 107 -19.26 -5.22 5.38
CA VAL A 107 -19.10 -4.92 3.96
C VAL A 107 -18.05 -5.83 3.36
N LYS A 108 -18.23 -6.16 2.07
CA LYS A 108 -17.18 -6.78 1.28
C LYS A 108 -16.68 -5.80 0.22
N LEU A 109 -15.38 -5.81 -0.02
CA LEU A 109 -14.72 -5.03 -1.07
C LEU A 109 -14.06 -5.98 -2.07
N HIS A 110 -14.07 -5.58 -3.34
CA HIS A 110 -13.10 -6.03 -4.32
C HIS A 110 -12.39 -4.81 -4.89
N HIS A 111 -11.07 -4.80 -4.76
CA HIS A 111 -10.18 -3.68 -5.06
C HIS A 111 -9.20 -4.09 -6.14
N VAL A 112 -8.91 -3.22 -7.10
CA VAL A 112 -7.88 -3.45 -8.12
C VAL A 112 -6.95 -2.25 -8.29
N GLY A 113 -5.68 -2.53 -8.57
CA GLY A 113 -4.69 -1.50 -8.84
C GLY A 113 -3.58 -1.93 -9.77
N LEU A 114 -2.74 -0.97 -10.12
CA LEU A 114 -1.61 -1.14 -11.04
C LEU A 114 -0.30 -0.88 -10.32
N MET A 115 0.72 -1.66 -10.66
CA MET A 115 2.11 -1.40 -10.29
C MET A 115 2.90 -1.05 -11.55
N PHE A 116 3.84 -0.11 -11.44
CA PHE A 116 4.57 0.42 -12.59
C PHE A 116 6.05 0.06 -12.54
N ASN A 117 6.68 -0.08 -13.71
CA ASN A 117 8.13 -0.07 -13.85
C ASN A 117 8.67 1.38 -13.71
N PRO A 118 9.98 1.58 -13.48
CA PRO A 118 10.56 2.93 -13.42
C PRO A 118 10.35 3.77 -14.69
N ASP A 119 10.12 3.14 -15.83
CA ASP A 119 9.83 3.80 -17.11
C ASP A 119 8.34 4.15 -17.29
N GLY A 120 7.49 3.86 -16.29
CA GLY A 120 6.06 4.12 -16.32
C GLY A 120 5.22 3.06 -17.05
N SER A 121 5.82 1.99 -17.58
CA SER A 121 5.07 0.86 -18.12
C SER A 121 4.42 0.04 -17.00
N ILE A 122 3.32 -0.65 -17.28
CA ILE A 122 2.66 -1.52 -16.29
C ILE A 122 3.55 -2.74 -16.04
N LYS A 123 3.93 -2.94 -14.77
CA LYS A 123 4.70 -4.09 -14.30
C LYS A 123 3.79 -5.26 -13.92
N ALA A 124 2.73 -4.97 -13.18
CA ALA A 124 1.84 -5.95 -12.58
C ALA A 124 0.48 -5.31 -12.26
N THR A 125 -0.52 -6.14 -12.04
CA THR A 125 -1.78 -5.74 -11.40
C THR A 125 -1.87 -6.36 -10.01
N PHE A 126 -2.69 -5.78 -9.15
CA PHE A 126 -3.00 -6.40 -7.86
C PHE A 126 -4.48 -6.34 -7.56
N THR A 127 -4.93 -7.24 -6.70
CA THR A 127 -6.27 -7.25 -6.13
C THR A 127 -6.20 -7.20 -4.61
N VAL A 128 -7.18 -6.57 -3.98
CA VAL A 128 -7.43 -6.67 -2.53
C VAL A 128 -8.89 -7.03 -2.32
N ASP A 129 -9.14 -8.18 -1.70
CA ASP A 129 -10.46 -8.54 -1.24
C ASP A 129 -10.55 -8.29 0.27
N GLU A 130 -11.57 -7.57 0.72
CA GLU A 130 -11.76 -7.26 2.14
C GLU A 130 -13.13 -7.72 2.65
N LEU A 131 -13.17 -8.01 3.95
CA LEU A 131 -14.39 -8.15 4.74
C LEU A 131 -14.23 -7.29 6.00
N ASP A 132 -14.95 -6.17 6.05
CA ASP A 132 -14.82 -5.18 7.12
C ASP A 132 -16.12 -5.02 7.89
N THR A 133 -15.97 -4.73 9.19
CA THR A 133 -17.06 -4.42 10.11
C THR A 133 -16.91 -3.00 10.63
N VAL A 134 -17.93 -2.18 10.43
CA VAL A 134 -18.01 -0.82 10.99
C VAL A 134 -18.44 -0.88 12.44
N ALA A 135 -17.74 -0.17 13.32
CA ALA A 135 -18.14 -0.05 14.71
C ALA A 135 -19.45 0.73 14.84
N ALA A 136 -20.26 0.40 15.85
CA ALA A 136 -21.56 1.03 16.06
C ALA A 136 -21.47 2.54 16.37
N ASP A 137 -20.33 3.00 16.89
CA ASP A 137 -20.04 4.42 17.11
C ASP A 137 -19.69 5.19 15.83
N ASN A 138 -19.61 4.48 14.70
CA ASN A 138 -19.30 4.97 13.38
C ASN A 138 -17.91 5.63 13.26
N LYS A 139 -16.97 5.38 14.19
CA LYS A 139 -15.65 6.03 14.21
C LYS A 139 -14.52 5.16 13.70
N THR A 140 -14.72 3.85 13.73
CA THR A 140 -13.72 2.87 13.30
C THR A 140 -14.36 1.79 12.44
N TYR A 141 -13.53 1.12 11.65
CA TYR A 141 -13.85 -0.21 11.15
C TYR A 141 -12.62 -1.10 11.25
N SER A 142 -12.84 -2.41 11.26
CA SER A 142 -11.78 -3.41 11.21
C SER A 142 -12.23 -4.64 10.45
N GLY A 143 -11.27 -5.41 9.94
CA GLY A 143 -11.57 -6.51 9.05
C GLY A 143 -10.36 -7.35 8.69
N THR A 144 -10.51 -8.08 7.59
CA THR A 144 -9.46 -8.91 7.00
C THR A 144 -9.27 -8.56 5.54
N PHE A 145 -8.04 -8.67 5.05
CA PHE A 145 -7.72 -8.49 3.63
C PHE A 145 -6.98 -9.70 3.04
N ASP A 146 -7.09 -9.82 1.72
CA ASP A 146 -6.35 -10.77 0.89
C ASP A 146 -5.78 -10.05 -0.34
N PHE A 147 -4.51 -9.67 -0.26
CA PHE A 147 -3.77 -8.96 -1.29
C PHE A 147 -3.08 -9.94 -2.23
N LYS A 148 -3.30 -9.83 -3.54
CA LYS A 148 -2.67 -10.67 -4.56
C LYS A 148 -2.06 -9.84 -5.68
N VAL A 149 -0.88 -10.23 -6.15
CA VAL A 149 -0.19 -9.60 -7.28
C VAL A 149 -0.15 -10.56 -8.45
N PHE A 150 -0.45 -10.06 -9.65
CA PHE A 150 -0.45 -10.83 -10.88
C PHE A 150 0.49 -10.22 -11.92
N ASP A 151 1.19 -11.07 -12.66
CA ASP A 151 1.90 -10.63 -13.86
C ASP A 151 0.90 -10.23 -14.98
N PRO A 152 1.35 -9.57 -16.06
CA PRO A 152 0.46 -9.20 -17.17
C PRO A 152 -0.21 -10.37 -17.90
N SER A 153 0.25 -11.61 -17.69
CA SER A 153 -0.36 -12.83 -18.22
C SER A 153 -1.42 -13.41 -17.28
N GLY A 154 -1.61 -12.83 -16.09
CA GLY A 154 -2.57 -13.26 -15.08
C GLY A 154 -2.03 -14.33 -14.12
N ASN A 155 -0.73 -14.61 -14.12
CA ASN A 155 -0.16 -15.56 -13.16
C ASN A 155 0.02 -14.91 -11.80
N LEU A 156 -0.35 -15.61 -10.73
CA LEU A 156 -0.14 -15.16 -9.36
C LEU A 156 1.35 -15.13 -9.03
N LEU A 157 1.85 -13.97 -8.60
CA LEU A 157 3.23 -13.75 -8.19
C LEU A 157 3.40 -13.74 -6.68
N GLN A 158 2.41 -13.18 -5.96
CA GLN A 158 2.48 -12.98 -4.52
C GLN A 158 1.07 -12.94 -3.92
N GLU A 159 0.95 -13.41 -2.68
CA GLU A 159 -0.25 -13.30 -1.86
C GLU A 159 0.15 -12.90 -0.43
N VAL A 160 -0.56 -11.92 0.14
CA VAL A 160 -0.40 -11.48 1.53
C VAL A 160 -1.80 -11.36 2.12
N LYS A 161 -2.01 -11.99 3.28
CA LYS A 161 -3.24 -11.87 4.06
C LYS A 161 -2.96 -11.13 5.35
N GLY A 162 -4.01 -10.58 5.94
CA GLY A 162 -3.90 -9.93 7.24
C GLY A 162 -5.18 -9.24 7.67
N THR A 163 -5.02 -8.21 8.50
CA THR A 163 -6.12 -7.42 9.07
C THR A 163 -6.05 -5.96 8.67
N THR A 164 -7.22 -5.33 8.68
CA THR A 164 -7.44 -3.91 8.49
C THR A 164 -7.88 -3.26 9.80
N ALA A 165 -7.40 -2.05 10.06
CA ALA A 165 -7.87 -1.20 11.15
C ALA A 165 -7.93 0.24 10.66
N ALA A 166 -9.10 0.87 10.76
CA ALA A 166 -9.34 2.19 10.21
C ALA A 166 -9.94 3.16 11.22
N MET A 167 -9.57 4.42 11.06
CA MET A 167 -10.13 5.55 11.79
C MET A 167 -10.82 6.49 10.81
N ARG A 168 -12.04 6.91 11.14
CA ARG A 168 -12.79 7.85 10.30
C ARG A 168 -12.11 9.20 10.31
N ILE A 169 -11.99 9.80 9.12
CA ILE A 169 -11.57 11.18 8.96
C ILE A 169 -12.82 12.06 8.81
N THR A 170 -12.96 13.06 9.67
CA THR A 170 -14.06 14.03 9.62
C THR A 170 -13.59 15.39 9.12
N VAL A 171 -14.49 16.36 8.99
CA VAL A 171 -14.12 17.76 8.67
C VAL A 171 -14.01 18.63 9.92
N ASP A 172 -14.60 18.15 11.02
CA ASP A 172 -14.56 18.74 12.35
C ASP A 172 -13.45 18.08 13.19
#